data_AF-A0A2V5N017-F1
#
_entry.id   AF-A0A2V5N017-F1
#
_cell.length_a   1.000
_cell.length_b   1.000
_cell.length_c   1.000
_cell.angle_alpha   90.00
_cell.angle_beta   90.00
_cell.angle_gamma   90.00
#
_symmetry.space_group_name_H-M   'P 1'
#
loop_
_entity.id
_entity.type
_entity.pdbx_description
1 polymer ?
#
loop_
_entity_poly.entity_id
_entity_poly.type
_entity_poly.pdbx_seq_one_letter_code
_entity_poly.pdbx_strand_id
1 'polypeptide(L)'
;NGVGYYGLVGTPDIDYFDRSTSLGSGLTAEYRTSDNIGTGRGANGMGNTAEIAGVDVNDTRRQKYVPDDLVEYEVRRTEGGEWMNYTRNFVSGNYNVYLRVACRAVQTVNLDRVTSDPSTIGQTTAPLGVFQVPSTMMLGLYRYVPLTDAAGKPAVLTLSGTNTLRLTVGGPATNVTQYTMYLNYLMFAPATVTRVVLQSASAVSGPYTDDGSAVFNEAAGTFTIPLSGNIRFYRLRHTTQPFPAPDRLVVLRIEGNNIILQDIPIR
;
A
#
# COMPACT_ATOMS: atom_id res chain seq x y z
N ASN A 1 3.34 10.27 12.28
CA ASN A 1 3.28 11.75 12.47
C ASN A 1 3.92 12.43 11.29
N GLY A 2 3.17 13.22 10.54
CA GLY A 2 3.70 14.06 9.46
C GLY A 2 2.74 15.21 9.25
N VAL A 3 3.26 16.43 9.18
CA VAL A 3 2.50 17.71 9.18
C VAL A 3 1.81 17.97 7.82
N GLY A 4 1.57 16.93 7.02
CA GLY A 4 1.13 17.06 5.64
C GLY A 4 2.13 17.81 4.78
N TYR A 5 1.66 18.41 3.68
CA TYR A 5 2.44 19.33 2.84
C TYR A 5 1.75 20.69 2.72
N TYR A 6 0.89 21.04 3.69
CA TYR A 6 0.10 22.26 3.63
C TYR A 6 1.02 23.48 3.63
N GLY A 7 0.87 24.34 2.62
CA GLY A 7 1.69 25.54 2.48
C GLY A 7 3.18 25.29 2.17
N LEU A 8 3.58 24.05 1.92
CA LEU A 8 4.95 23.75 1.44
C LEU A 8 5.01 23.90 -0.08
N VAL A 9 6.19 24.31 -0.56
CA VAL A 9 6.49 24.47 -1.98
C VAL A 9 7.43 23.37 -2.41
N GLY A 10 7.07 22.67 -3.48
CA GLY A 10 7.92 21.63 -4.07
C GLY A 10 8.94 22.23 -5.02
N THR A 11 10.09 21.59 -5.14
CA THR A 11 11.10 21.93 -6.14
C THR A 11 10.89 21.07 -7.39
N PRO A 12 10.70 21.66 -8.58
CA PRO A 12 10.63 20.91 -9.83
C PRO A 12 11.84 19.99 -10.03
N ASP A 13 11.60 18.83 -10.63
CA ASP A 13 12.59 17.78 -10.92
C ASP A 13 13.26 17.13 -9.69
N ILE A 14 12.87 17.54 -8.49
CA ILE A 14 13.29 16.96 -7.20
C ILE A 14 12.08 16.39 -6.45
N ASP A 15 11.09 17.24 -6.16
CA ASP A 15 9.88 16.85 -5.42
C ASP A 15 8.76 16.39 -6.34
N TYR A 16 8.70 16.95 -7.54
CA TYR A 16 7.72 16.60 -8.56
C TYR A 16 8.21 16.89 -9.98
N PHE A 17 7.57 16.27 -10.95
CA PHE A 17 7.58 16.70 -12.35
C PHE A 17 6.13 16.89 -12.80
N ASP A 18 5.84 18.09 -13.28
CA ASP A 18 4.53 18.53 -13.75
C ASP A 18 4.74 19.22 -15.10
N ARG A 19 3.85 18.96 -16.05
CA ARG A 19 3.93 19.52 -17.40
C ARG A 19 3.33 20.91 -17.47
N SER A 20 2.45 21.25 -16.53
CA SER A 20 1.93 22.60 -16.36
C SER A 20 3.06 23.53 -15.93
N THR A 21 3.17 24.66 -16.62
CA THR A 21 4.00 25.79 -16.18
C THR A 21 3.23 26.77 -15.29
N SER A 22 1.92 26.54 -15.11
CA SER A 22 1.06 27.36 -14.26
C SER A 22 1.05 26.84 -12.83
N LEU A 23 0.94 27.75 -11.86
CA LEU A 23 0.82 27.40 -10.45
C LEU A 23 -0.56 26.79 -10.17
N GLY A 24 -0.56 25.70 -9.42
CA GLY A 24 -1.75 25.09 -8.86
C GLY A 24 -2.76 24.57 -9.89
N SER A 25 -3.95 24.30 -9.39
CA SER A 25 -5.10 23.81 -10.17
C SER A 25 -6.05 24.92 -10.62
N GLY A 26 -5.76 26.19 -10.31
CA GLY A 26 -6.64 27.32 -10.59
C GLY A 26 -8.01 27.26 -9.89
N LEU A 27 -8.17 26.39 -8.89
CA LEU A 27 -9.38 26.28 -8.08
C LEU A 27 -9.18 27.02 -6.76
N THR A 28 -10.29 27.34 -6.08
CA THR A 28 -10.23 27.88 -4.71
C THR A 28 -11.10 27.02 -3.79
N ALA A 29 -10.62 26.57 -2.63
CA ALA A 29 -9.27 26.71 -2.07
C ALA A 29 -8.34 25.52 -2.42
N GLU A 30 -7.05 25.77 -2.63
CA GLU A 30 -6.02 24.74 -2.87
C GLU A 30 -5.29 24.37 -1.58
N TYR A 31 -4.64 23.20 -1.57
CA TYR A 31 -3.79 22.75 -0.47
C TYR A 31 -2.38 23.35 -0.54
N ARG A 32 -1.89 23.52 -1.77
CA ARG A 32 -0.60 24.09 -2.18
C ARG A 32 -0.89 25.04 -3.33
N THR A 33 -0.41 26.28 -3.23
CA THR A 33 -0.72 27.36 -4.18
C THR A 33 0.52 27.93 -4.87
N SER A 34 1.71 27.49 -4.50
CA SER A 34 2.98 28.14 -4.89
C SER A 34 3.90 27.25 -5.72
N ASP A 35 3.40 26.09 -6.15
CA ASP A 35 4.06 25.21 -7.11
C ASP A 35 3.06 24.74 -8.18
N ASN A 36 3.55 24.01 -9.18
CA ASN A 36 2.73 23.60 -10.33
C ASN A 36 1.75 22.47 -10.01
N ILE A 37 1.94 21.78 -8.87
CA ILE A 37 1.10 20.63 -8.53
C ILE A 37 -0.30 21.10 -8.21
N GLY A 38 -1.22 20.80 -9.11
CA GLY A 38 -2.61 21.14 -8.95
C GLY A 38 -3.23 20.42 -7.75
N THR A 39 -3.61 21.16 -6.71
CA THR A 39 -4.31 20.58 -5.55
C THR A 39 -5.68 21.21 -5.36
N GLY A 40 -6.66 20.40 -4.98
CA GLY A 40 -8.01 20.86 -4.69
C GLY A 40 -8.59 20.20 -3.45
N ARG A 41 -9.53 20.88 -2.80
CA ARG A 41 -10.48 20.21 -1.90
C ARG A 41 -11.21 19.14 -2.71
N GLY A 42 -11.46 17.98 -2.12
CA GLY A 42 -12.02 16.81 -2.80
C GLY A 42 -13.39 17.00 -3.46
N ALA A 43 -14.36 16.14 -3.21
CA ALA A 43 -15.70 16.29 -3.81
C ALA A 43 -16.34 17.66 -3.52
N ASN A 44 -16.07 18.25 -2.35
CA ASN A 44 -16.56 19.58 -1.97
C ASN A 44 -15.96 20.74 -2.80
N GLY A 45 -14.87 20.52 -3.55
CA GLY A 45 -14.26 21.51 -4.44
C GLY A 45 -14.68 21.38 -5.90
N MET A 46 -15.57 20.45 -6.24
CA MET A 46 -16.08 20.27 -7.61
C MET A 46 -17.27 21.21 -7.90
N GLY A 47 -17.07 22.50 -7.62
CA GLY A 47 -18.02 23.57 -7.87
C GLY A 47 -18.14 23.93 -9.35
N ASN A 48 -18.79 23.06 -10.10
CA ASN A 48 -19.58 23.36 -11.28
C ASN A 48 -20.75 22.37 -11.22
N THR A 49 -21.91 22.91 -10.89
CA THR A 49 -23.19 22.26 -10.65
C THR A 49 -23.80 21.54 -11.86
N ALA A 50 -23.10 21.39 -12.99
CA ALA A 50 -23.60 20.66 -14.15
C ALA A 50 -23.21 19.16 -14.18
N GLU A 51 -22.02 18.78 -13.68
CA GLU A 51 -21.56 17.38 -13.74
C GLU A 51 -21.98 16.56 -12.50
N ILE A 52 -22.31 17.22 -11.39
CA ILE A 52 -22.51 16.59 -10.07
C ILE A 52 -23.90 16.88 -9.47
N ALA A 53 -24.74 17.69 -10.11
CA ALA A 53 -26.11 17.90 -9.63
C ALA A 53 -26.88 16.57 -9.63
N GLY A 54 -27.16 16.04 -8.43
CA GLY A 54 -27.88 14.78 -8.23
C GLY A 54 -27.02 13.51 -8.28
N VAL A 55 -25.69 13.61 -8.29
CA VAL A 55 -24.79 12.44 -8.23
C VAL A 55 -24.20 12.32 -6.83
N ASP A 56 -24.45 11.19 -6.17
CA ASP A 56 -23.82 10.85 -4.90
C ASP A 56 -22.31 10.64 -5.13
N VAL A 57 -21.51 11.63 -4.76
CA VAL A 57 -20.05 11.51 -4.82
C VAL A 57 -19.59 10.60 -3.70
N ASN A 58 -18.91 9.49 -4.03
CA ASN A 58 -18.33 8.58 -3.03
C ASN A 58 -16.99 9.12 -2.50
N ASP A 59 -16.98 10.38 -2.06
CA ASP A 59 -15.84 10.95 -1.36
C ASP A 59 -16.07 10.88 0.15
N THR A 60 -15.70 9.75 0.71
CA THR A 60 -15.72 9.52 2.16
C THR A 60 -14.52 10.18 2.82
N ARG A 61 -14.80 11.17 3.67
CA ARG A 61 -13.83 11.80 4.55
C ARG A 61 -13.34 10.80 5.61
N ARG A 62 -12.03 10.74 5.84
CA ARG A 62 -11.47 9.85 6.87
C ARG A 62 -12.00 10.21 8.26
N GLN A 63 -12.42 9.20 9.03
CA GLN A 63 -13.03 9.37 10.36
C GLN A 63 -12.20 10.24 11.31
N LYS A 64 -10.86 10.10 11.27
CA LYS A 64 -9.95 10.91 12.09
C LYS A 64 -10.03 12.41 11.83
N TYR A 65 -10.50 12.81 10.66
CA TYR A 65 -10.64 14.21 10.30
C TYR A 65 -11.97 14.75 10.75
N VAL A 66 -13.03 13.93 10.80
CA VAL A 66 -14.41 14.34 11.11
C VAL A 66 -14.52 15.28 12.32
N PRO A 67 -13.89 15.01 13.48
CA PRO A 67 -13.99 15.88 14.65
C PRO A 67 -13.51 17.32 14.44
N ASP A 68 -12.53 17.53 13.55
CA ASP A 68 -11.84 18.81 13.36
C ASP A 68 -12.31 19.60 12.13
N ASP A 69 -13.43 19.20 11.52
CA ASP A 69 -13.93 19.74 10.24
C ASP A 69 -12.91 19.82 9.04
N LEU A 70 -11.79 19.08 9.12
CA LEU A 70 -10.79 18.99 8.04
C LEU A 70 -11.27 18.25 6.78
N VAL A 71 -11.19 18.90 5.63
CA VAL A 71 -11.51 18.31 4.31
C VAL A 71 -10.38 17.42 3.77
N GLU A 72 -10.74 16.51 2.87
CA GLU A 72 -9.75 15.78 2.05
C GLU A 72 -9.24 16.69 0.93
N TYR A 73 -7.98 16.45 0.55
CA TYR A 73 -7.33 17.12 -0.57
C TYR A 73 -6.80 16.09 -1.55
N GLU A 74 -6.81 16.47 -2.82
CA GLU A 74 -6.38 15.62 -3.92
C GLU A 74 -5.49 16.39 -4.87
N VAL A 75 -4.61 15.65 -5.54
CA VAL A 75 -3.88 16.13 -6.70
C VAL A 75 -4.78 15.96 -7.91
N ARG A 76 -4.87 17.02 -8.70
CA ARG A 76 -5.67 17.16 -9.90
C ARG A 76 -4.79 17.58 -11.07
N ARG A 77 -5.41 17.66 -12.24
CA ARG A 77 -4.75 18.09 -13.49
C ARG A 77 -3.53 17.24 -13.85
N THR A 78 -3.51 15.99 -13.41
CA THR A 78 -2.42 15.07 -13.73
C THR A 78 -2.38 14.73 -15.22
N GLU A 79 -1.19 14.49 -15.75
CA GLU A 79 -0.94 14.04 -17.11
C GLU A 79 0.05 12.87 -17.15
N GLY A 80 0.03 12.10 -18.24
CA GLY A 80 0.91 10.94 -18.42
C GLY A 80 2.40 11.27 -18.27
N GLY A 81 3.08 10.51 -17.42
CA GLY A 81 4.50 10.64 -17.11
C GLY A 81 4.83 11.66 -16.00
N GLU A 82 3.85 12.38 -15.47
CA GLU A 82 4.04 13.21 -14.29
C GLU A 82 4.30 12.38 -13.04
N TRP A 83 5.06 12.92 -12.10
CA TRP A 83 5.39 12.20 -10.87
C TRP A 83 5.52 13.11 -9.67
N MET A 84 5.31 12.53 -8.48
CA MET A 84 5.47 13.19 -7.19
C MET A 84 6.20 12.28 -6.22
N ASN A 85 7.14 12.87 -5.47
CA ASN A 85 7.88 12.19 -4.41
C ASN A 85 7.21 12.40 -3.04
N TYR A 86 7.21 11.33 -2.25
CA TYR A 86 6.65 11.29 -0.90
C TYR A 86 7.66 10.73 0.07
N THR A 87 8.24 11.59 0.91
CA THR A 87 9.19 11.18 1.95
C THR A 87 8.48 10.95 3.28
N ARG A 88 8.57 9.73 3.82
CA ARG A 88 7.94 9.34 5.10
C ARG A 88 8.86 8.41 5.88
N ASN A 89 8.80 8.52 7.20
CA ASN A 89 9.40 7.54 8.10
C ASN A 89 8.39 6.41 8.36
N PHE A 90 8.77 5.18 8.02
CA PHE A 90 7.97 3.98 8.18
C PHE A 90 8.43 3.19 9.41
N VAL A 91 7.46 2.75 10.22
CA VAL A 91 7.74 1.71 11.22
C VAL A 91 8.15 0.45 10.47
N SER A 92 9.15 -0.27 10.99
CA SER A 92 9.61 -1.51 10.37
C SER A 92 8.45 -2.51 10.28
N GLY A 93 8.14 -2.98 9.07
CA GLY A 93 7.07 -3.94 8.86
C GLY A 93 6.77 -4.22 7.39
N ASN A 94 5.79 -5.09 7.18
CA ASN A 94 5.23 -5.39 5.87
C ASN A 94 3.94 -4.59 5.67
N TYR A 95 3.68 -4.14 4.45
CA TYR A 95 2.55 -3.27 4.14
C TYR A 95 1.83 -3.71 2.86
N ASN A 96 0.52 -3.84 2.95
CA ASN A 96 -0.38 -3.80 1.79
C ASN A 96 -0.58 -2.32 1.44
N VAL A 97 -0.35 -1.98 0.18
CA VAL A 97 -0.44 -0.59 -0.28
C VAL A 97 -1.63 -0.42 -1.20
N TYR A 98 -2.42 0.62 -0.96
CA TYR A 98 -3.55 1.00 -1.79
C TYR A 98 -3.44 2.46 -2.20
N LEU A 99 -3.79 2.74 -3.46
CA LEU A 99 -3.99 4.09 -3.94
C LEU A 99 -5.48 4.42 -3.92
N ARG A 100 -5.87 5.47 -3.20
CA ARG A 100 -7.22 6.05 -3.32
C ARG A 100 -7.23 7.05 -4.48
N VAL A 101 -7.96 6.72 -5.54
CA VAL A 101 -7.91 7.42 -6.83
C VAL A 101 -9.28 7.43 -7.51
N ALA A 102 -9.55 8.47 -8.28
CA ALA A 102 -10.63 8.55 -9.26
C ALA A 102 -10.03 8.76 -10.65
N CYS A 103 -10.56 8.10 -11.68
CA CYS A 103 -10.01 8.18 -13.03
C CYS A 103 -11.11 7.94 -14.07
N ARG A 104 -11.25 8.79 -15.09
CA ARG A 104 -12.27 8.59 -16.14
C ARG A 104 -11.88 7.50 -17.15
N ALA A 105 -10.61 7.09 -17.20
CA ALA A 105 -10.10 6.06 -18.10
C ALA A 105 -9.38 4.93 -17.34
N VAL A 106 -9.16 3.80 -18.01
CA VAL A 106 -8.22 2.79 -17.52
C VAL A 106 -6.80 3.32 -17.70
N GLN A 107 -6.04 3.39 -16.63
CA GLN A 107 -4.66 3.86 -16.62
C GLN A 107 -3.84 3.11 -15.57
N THR A 108 -2.53 3.29 -15.60
CA THR A 108 -1.65 2.79 -14.54
C THR A 108 -1.07 3.94 -13.72
N VAL A 109 -0.69 3.64 -12.50
CA VAL A 109 0.15 4.51 -11.68
C VAL A 109 1.26 3.64 -11.11
N ASN A 110 2.52 4.01 -11.36
CA ASN A 110 3.67 3.26 -10.87
C ASN A 110 4.09 3.78 -9.50
N LEU A 111 4.51 2.87 -8.62
CA LEU A 111 5.13 3.20 -7.35
C LEU A 111 6.57 2.70 -7.38
N ASP A 112 7.50 3.62 -7.15
CA ASP A 112 8.92 3.35 -7.10
C ASP A 112 9.53 3.85 -5.78
N ARG A 113 10.64 3.25 -5.36
CA ARG A 113 11.49 3.78 -4.31
C ARG A 113 12.59 4.63 -4.95
N VAL A 114 12.79 5.86 -4.49
CA VAL A 114 13.97 6.64 -4.83
C VAL A 114 15.18 6.04 -4.12
N THR A 115 16.24 5.73 -4.86
CA THR A 115 17.45 5.03 -4.36
C THR A 115 18.69 5.91 -4.29
N SER A 116 18.72 7.02 -5.04
CA SER A 116 19.71 8.09 -4.91
C SER A 116 19.30 9.11 -3.84
N ASP A 117 20.08 10.19 -3.69
CA ASP A 117 19.71 11.31 -2.82
C ASP A 117 18.40 11.97 -3.31
N PRO A 118 17.32 11.95 -2.49
CA PRO A 118 16.01 12.49 -2.88
C PRO A 118 15.96 14.03 -2.91
N SER A 119 17.04 14.73 -2.52
CA SER A 119 17.15 16.18 -2.60
C SER A 119 17.83 16.69 -3.88
N THR A 120 18.19 15.77 -4.79
CA THR A 120 18.90 16.08 -6.03
C THR A 120 18.04 15.82 -7.26
N ILE A 121 18.36 16.50 -8.37
CA ILE A 121 17.75 16.24 -9.68
C ILE A 121 18.29 14.93 -10.27
N GLY A 122 17.57 14.33 -11.22
CA GLY A 122 18.05 13.14 -11.93
C GLY A 122 18.08 11.87 -11.07
N GLN A 123 17.15 11.76 -10.13
CA GLN A 123 17.10 10.67 -9.16
C GLN A 123 16.96 9.30 -9.82
N THR A 124 17.67 8.30 -9.27
CA THR A 124 17.46 6.90 -9.65
C THR A 124 16.36 6.27 -8.80
N THR A 125 15.61 5.34 -9.39
CA THR A 125 14.51 4.65 -8.72
C THR A 125 14.60 3.14 -8.88
N ALA A 126 13.91 2.42 -7.99
CA ALA A 126 13.68 0.98 -8.09
C ALA A 126 12.17 0.70 -8.00
N PRO A 127 11.60 -0.13 -8.89
CA PRO A 127 10.17 -0.37 -8.92
C PRO A 127 9.70 -1.14 -7.68
N LEU A 128 8.57 -0.71 -7.11
CA LEU A 128 7.90 -1.39 -6.00
C LEU A 128 6.60 -2.08 -6.45
N GLY A 129 5.95 -1.55 -7.50
CA GLY A 129 4.77 -2.15 -8.10
C GLY A 129 3.98 -1.16 -8.95
N VAL A 130 2.80 -1.59 -9.36
CA VAL A 130 1.89 -0.84 -10.22
C VAL A 130 0.47 -0.87 -9.66
N PHE A 131 -0.23 0.24 -9.74
CA PHE A 131 -1.67 0.33 -9.53
C PHE A 131 -2.36 0.23 -10.89
N GLN A 132 -3.13 -0.83 -11.11
CA GLN A 132 -3.97 -1.00 -12.30
C GLN A 132 -5.28 -0.23 -12.08
N VAL A 133 -5.30 1.06 -12.39
CA VAL A 133 -6.44 1.95 -12.09
C VAL A 133 -7.54 1.73 -13.12
N PRO A 134 -8.70 1.16 -12.73
CA PRO A 134 -9.81 1.02 -13.65
C PRO A 134 -10.54 2.37 -13.80
N SER A 135 -11.37 2.53 -14.83
CA SER A 135 -12.24 3.72 -14.94
C SER A 135 -13.28 3.75 -13.81
N THR A 136 -13.34 4.85 -13.09
CA THR A 136 -14.38 5.21 -12.11
C THR A 136 -15.56 5.92 -12.74
N MET A 137 -15.60 5.99 -14.09
CA MET A 137 -16.59 6.69 -14.92
C MET A 137 -16.53 8.23 -14.78
N MET A 138 -16.38 8.74 -13.56
CA MET A 138 -16.30 10.17 -13.27
C MET A 138 -15.17 10.45 -12.28
N LEU A 139 -14.66 11.68 -12.33
CA LEU A 139 -13.79 12.22 -11.30
C LEU A 139 -14.60 12.42 -10.01
N GLY A 140 -14.00 12.13 -8.85
CA GLY A 140 -14.69 12.20 -7.54
C GLY A 140 -15.30 10.89 -7.06
N LEU A 141 -15.49 9.90 -7.94
CA LEU A 141 -15.88 8.54 -7.54
C LEU A 141 -14.64 7.72 -7.15
N TYR A 142 -14.22 7.86 -5.90
CA TYR A 142 -13.00 7.24 -5.42
C TYR A 142 -13.11 5.73 -5.22
N ARG A 143 -12.01 5.04 -5.52
CA ARG A 143 -11.79 3.64 -5.19
C ARG A 143 -10.40 3.43 -4.60
N TYR A 144 -10.25 2.36 -3.84
CA TYR A 144 -8.95 1.85 -3.42
C TYR A 144 -8.46 0.84 -4.45
N VAL A 145 -7.36 1.17 -5.11
CA VAL A 145 -6.68 0.28 -6.05
C VAL A 145 -5.48 -0.36 -5.34
N PRO A 146 -5.40 -1.69 -5.22
CA PRO A 146 -4.27 -2.34 -4.59
C PRO A 146 -3.01 -2.23 -5.46
N LEU A 147 -1.84 -2.18 -4.82
CA LEU A 147 -0.56 -2.33 -5.49
C LEU A 147 -0.37 -3.78 -5.92
N THR A 148 0.02 -3.98 -7.17
CA THR A 148 0.39 -5.29 -7.70
C THR A 148 1.84 -5.31 -8.20
N ASP A 149 2.40 -6.50 -8.31
CA ASP A 149 3.61 -6.71 -9.10
C ASP A 149 3.31 -6.58 -10.62
N ALA A 150 4.34 -6.72 -11.44
CA ALA A 150 4.21 -6.65 -12.90
C ALA A 150 3.35 -7.79 -13.50
N ALA A 151 3.13 -8.87 -12.74
CA ALA A 151 2.29 -10.00 -13.14
C ALA A 151 0.84 -9.85 -12.65
N GLY A 152 0.50 -8.74 -11.98
CA GLY A 152 -0.85 -8.46 -11.46
C GLY A 152 -1.16 -9.13 -10.12
N LYS A 153 -0.18 -9.71 -9.42
CA LYS A 153 -0.39 -10.29 -8.09
C LYS A 153 -0.25 -9.22 -7.00
N PRO A 154 -0.96 -9.31 -5.86
CA PRO A 154 -0.81 -8.36 -4.76
C PRO A 154 0.66 -8.20 -4.33
N ALA A 155 1.15 -6.97 -4.27
CA ALA A 155 2.49 -6.65 -3.82
C ALA A 155 2.49 -6.22 -2.35
N VAL A 156 3.28 -6.92 -1.53
CA VAL A 156 3.54 -6.56 -0.13
C VAL A 156 4.91 -5.90 -0.04
N LEU A 157 4.96 -4.72 0.56
CA LEU A 157 6.20 -3.96 0.71
C LEU A 157 6.78 -4.12 2.11
N THR A 158 8.06 -4.47 2.19
CA THR A 158 8.82 -4.40 3.45
C THR A 158 9.49 -3.02 3.55
N LEU A 159 9.03 -2.19 4.49
CA LEU A 159 9.51 -0.82 4.67
C LEU A 159 9.96 -0.61 6.11
N SER A 160 11.02 0.17 6.29
CA SER A 160 11.52 0.63 7.57
C SER A 160 12.27 1.94 7.39
N GLY A 161 12.24 2.79 8.42
CA GLY A 161 12.95 4.06 8.41
C GLY A 161 12.42 5.05 7.37
N THR A 162 13.21 6.08 7.06
CA THR A 162 12.85 7.12 6.09
C THR A 162 12.99 6.59 4.67
N ASN A 163 11.90 6.69 3.90
CA ASN A 163 11.84 6.31 2.50
C ASN A 163 11.22 7.44 1.69
N THR A 164 11.77 7.71 0.51
CA THR A 164 11.14 8.55 -0.51
C THR A 164 10.54 7.64 -1.57
N LEU A 165 9.22 7.72 -1.72
CA LEU A 165 8.47 6.94 -2.70
C LEU A 165 8.02 7.86 -3.82
N ARG A 166 8.28 7.47 -5.08
CA ARG A 166 7.83 8.19 -6.27
C ARG A 166 6.55 7.56 -6.79
N LEU A 167 5.51 8.36 -6.93
CA LEU A 167 4.27 7.97 -7.59
C LEU A 167 4.25 8.59 -8.98
N THR A 168 4.19 7.77 -10.03
CA THR A 168 4.26 8.22 -11.43
C THR A 168 2.98 7.87 -12.16
N VAL A 169 2.33 8.86 -12.78
CA VAL A 169 1.17 8.66 -13.65
C VAL A 169 1.64 7.92 -14.92
N GLY A 170 1.02 6.79 -15.21
CA GLY A 170 1.42 5.93 -16.31
C GLY A 170 1.09 6.50 -17.69
N GLY A 171 1.80 5.98 -18.70
CA GLY A 171 1.57 6.30 -20.10
C GLY A 171 2.14 7.65 -20.55
N PRO A 172 2.15 7.91 -21.86
CA PRO A 172 2.62 9.18 -22.43
C PRO A 172 1.61 10.32 -22.20
N ALA A 173 2.07 11.57 -22.31
CA ALA A 173 1.20 12.74 -22.37
C ALA A 173 0.34 12.72 -23.65
N THR A 174 -0.95 12.52 -23.48
CA THR A 174 -1.96 12.48 -24.54
C THR A 174 -3.29 12.97 -23.99
N ASN A 175 -4.25 13.26 -24.87
CA ASN A 175 -5.62 13.60 -24.47
C ASN A 175 -6.30 12.52 -23.59
N VAL A 176 -5.81 11.27 -23.59
CA VAL A 176 -6.35 10.19 -22.75
C VAL A 176 -5.84 10.27 -21.32
N THR A 177 -4.59 10.71 -21.13
CA THR A 177 -3.92 10.78 -19.83
C THR A 177 -4.01 12.17 -19.19
N GLN A 178 -4.26 13.21 -19.99
CA GLN A 178 -4.40 14.58 -19.53
C GLN A 178 -5.70 14.81 -18.76
N TYR A 179 -5.58 15.26 -17.51
CA TYR A 179 -6.69 15.67 -16.62
C TYR A 179 -7.73 14.59 -16.37
N THR A 180 -7.35 13.33 -16.56
CA THR A 180 -8.24 12.17 -16.49
C THR A 180 -8.27 11.53 -15.10
N MET A 181 -7.36 11.90 -14.18
CA MET A 181 -7.19 11.27 -12.87
C MET A 181 -7.09 12.29 -11.75
N TYR A 182 -7.69 11.97 -10.59
CA TYR A 182 -7.48 12.62 -9.30
C TYR A 182 -6.86 11.64 -8.30
N LEU A 183 -5.69 11.99 -7.78
CA LEU A 183 -4.94 11.21 -6.79
C LEU A 183 -5.23 11.76 -5.40
N ASN A 184 -5.76 10.94 -4.49
CA ASN A 184 -6.11 11.41 -3.15
C ASN A 184 -5.01 11.07 -2.14
N TYR A 185 -4.82 9.78 -1.82
CA TYR A 185 -3.72 9.35 -0.96
C TYR A 185 -3.30 7.90 -1.19
N LEU A 186 -2.07 7.59 -0.79
CA LEU A 186 -1.60 6.24 -0.56
C LEU A 186 -1.94 5.79 0.86
N MET A 187 -2.46 4.58 1.00
CA MET A 187 -2.73 3.92 2.28
C MET A 187 -1.77 2.75 2.44
N PHE A 188 -0.97 2.80 3.50
CA PHE A 188 -0.06 1.72 3.90
C PHE A 188 -0.70 1.01 5.08
N ALA A 189 -1.42 -0.07 4.80
CA ALA A 189 -2.01 -0.91 5.82
C ALA A 189 -0.99 -1.98 6.22
N PRO A 190 -0.71 -2.21 7.52
CA PRO A 190 0.13 -3.32 7.94
C PRO A 190 -0.34 -4.62 7.29
N ALA A 191 0.54 -5.28 6.53
CA ALA A 191 0.30 -6.60 6.01
C ALA A 191 0.58 -7.58 7.15
N THR A 192 -0.49 -8.14 7.71
CA THR A 192 -0.39 -9.31 8.56
C THR A 192 0.07 -10.47 7.70
N VAL A 193 1.36 -10.81 7.78
CA VAL A 193 1.81 -12.13 7.33
C VAL A 193 1.27 -13.11 8.35
N THR A 194 0.35 -13.99 7.94
CA THR A 194 -0.07 -15.11 8.78
C THR A 194 1.14 -16.00 8.97
N ARG A 195 1.89 -15.81 10.06
CA ARG A 195 2.93 -16.75 10.42
C ARG A 195 2.32 -17.82 11.30
N VAL A 196 2.39 -19.05 10.82
CA VAL A 196 2.13 -20.23 11.61
C VAL A 196 3.37 -20.49 12.45
N VAL A 197 3.17 -20.64 13.76
CA VAL A 197 4.22 -20.94 14.73
C VAL A 197 3.93 -22.31 15.31
N LEU A 198 4.96 -23.15 15.33
CA LEU A 198 4.89 -24.42 16.03
C LEU A 198 5.16 -24.19 17.52
N GLN A 199 4.24 -24.66 18.37
CA GLN A 199 4.45 -24.71 19.81
C GLN A 199 4.61 -26.16 20.26
N SER A 200 5.44 -26.39 21.27
CA SER A 200 5.64 -27.72 21.86
C SER A 200 5.44 -27.73 23.38
N ALA A 201 5.12 -28.92 23.90
CA ALA A 201 4.95 -29.20 25.32
C ALA A 201 5.42 -30.62 25.67
N SER A 202 5.82 -30.85 26.92
CA SER A 202 6.16 -32.19 27.45
C SER A 202 4.94 -33.01 27.88
N ALA A 203 3.79 -32.38 28.07
CA ALA A 203 2.52 -33.01 28.39
C ALA A 203 1.42 -32.51 27.45
N VAL A 204 0.44 -33.38 27.17
CA VAL A 204 -0.69 -33.04 26.28
C VAL A 204 -1.48 -31.82 26.78
N SER A 205 -1.58 -31.66 28.10
CA SER A 205 -2.25 -30.54 28.77
C SER A 205 -1.46 -29.22 28.74
N GLY A 206 -0.23 -29.23 28.21
CA GLY A 206 0.67 -28.08 28.21
C GLY A 206 1.51 -27.96 29.50
N PRO A 207 2.10 -26.79 29.76
CA PRO A 207 2.01 -25.55 28.98
C PRO A 207 2.71 -25.67 27.62
N TYR A 208 2.15 -25.01 26.61
CA TYR A 208 2.74 -24.94 25.27
C TYR A 208 3.47 -23.60 25.08
N THR A 209 4.69 -23.68 24.56
CA THR A 209 5.51 -22.52 24.22
C THR A 209 6.02 -22.64 22.79
N ASP A 210 6.38 -21.52 22.15
CA ASP A 210 6.97 -21.53 20.81
C ASP A 210 8.23 -22.42 20.79
N ASP A 211 8.30 -23.35 19.84
CA ASP A 211 9.43 -24.27 19.71
C ASP A 211 10.57 -23.57 18.96
N GLY A 212 11.56 -23.09 19.69
CA GLY A 212 12.70 -22.36 19.14
C GLY A 212 13.60 -23.17 18.20
N SER A 213 13.41 -24.50 18.12
CA SER A 213 14.13 -25.37 17.19
C SER A 213 13.39 -25.61 15.87
N ALA A 214 12.12 -25.18 15.77
CA ALA A 214 11.31 -25.37 14.59
C ALA A 214 11.66 -24.38 13.47
N VAL A 215 11.96 -24.90 12.28
CA VAL A 215 12.19 -24.12 11.07
C VAL A 215 10.99 -24.30 10.14
N PHE A 216 10.30 -23.21 9.79
CA PHE A 216 9.17 -23.24 8.86
C PHE A 216 9.63 -22.98 7.43
N ASN A 217 9.26 -23.87 6.52
CA ASN A 217 9.39 -23.69 5.08
C ASN A 217 8.02 -23.29 4.51
N GLU A 218 7.87 -22.02 4.19
CA GLU A 218 6.62 -21.44 3.70
C GLU A 218 6.21 -22.02 2.33
N ALA A 219 7.16 -22.29 1.44
CA ALA A 219 6.87 -22.83 0.10
C ALA A 219 6.34 -24.27 0.15
N ALA A 220 6.81 -25.06 1.13
CA ALA A 220 6.40 -26.44 1.31
C ALA A 220 5.28 -26.61 2.35
N GLY A 221 4.99 -25.59 3.16
CA GLY A 221 4.08 -25.68 4.30
C GLY A 221 4.55 -26.68 5.35
N THR A 222 5.85 -26.76 5.63
CA THR A 222 6.41 -27.75 6.57
C THR A 222 7.21 -27.13 7.69
N PHE A 223 7.16 -27.76 8.87
CA PHE A 223 8.08 -27.52 9.97
C PHE A 223 9.10 -28.65 10.05
N THR A 224 10.39 -28.27 10.12
CA THR A 224 11.50 -29.17 10.41
C THR A 224 11.95 -28.97 11.84
N ILE A 225 12.06 -30.06 12.60
CA ILE A 225 12.44 -30.03 14.03
C ILE A 225 13.44 -31.16 14.30
N PRO A 226 14.51 -30.94 15.08
CA PRO A 226 15.39 -32.01 15.50
C PRO A 226 14.67 -33.08 16.34
N LEU A 227 15.02 -34.34 16.13
CA LEU A 227 14.60 -35.44 17.01
C LEU A 227 15.16 -35.20 18.42
N SER A 228 14.28 -35.22 19.42
CA SER A 228 14.65 -34.91 20.81
C SER A 228 14.72 -36.11 21.75
N GLY A 229 14.41 -37.32 21.27
CA GLY A 229 14.40 -38.57 22.06
C GLY A 229 13.30 -38.67 23.13
N ASN A 230 12.66 -37.54 23.48
CA ASN A 230 11.55 -37.46 24.43
C ASN A 230 10.22 -37.30 23.70
N ILE A 231 9.14 -37.73 24.35
CA ILE A 231 7.78 -37.44 23.88
C ILE A 231 7.57 -35.93 23.94
N ARG A 232 7.07 -35.35 22.85
CA ARG A 232 6.62 -33.97 22.75
C ARG A 232 5.26 -33.91 22.08
N PHE A 233 4.44 -32.98 22.54
CA PHE A 233 3.15 -32.66 21.95
C PHE A 233 3.28 -31.33 21.21
N TYR A 234 2.69 -31.24 20.02
CA TYR A 234 2.79 -30.07 19.15
C TYR A 234 1.42 -29.48 18.87
N ARG A 235 1.36 -28.15 18.74
CA ARG A 235 0.18 -27.43 18.23
C ARG A 235 0.61 -26.26 17.37
N LEU A 236 -0.30 -25.82 16.51
CA LEU A 236 -0.12 -24.62 15.69
C LEU A 236 -0.69 -23.39 16.41
N ARG A 237 0.01 -22.27 16.30
CA ARG A 237 -0.47 -20.95 16.71
C ARG A 237 -0.33 -19.99 15.54
N HIS A 238 -1.41 -19.30 15.19
CA HIS A 238 -1.37 -18.22 14.20
C HIS A 238 -1.11 -16.90 14.90
N THR A 239 -0.30 -16.05 14.27
CA THR A 239 0.14 -14.80 14.90
C THR A 239 -0.71 -13.57 14.54
N THR A 240 -1.65 -13.62 13.58
CA THR A 240 -2.71 -12.59 13.40
C THR A 240 -3.85 -13.00 12.44
N GLN A 241 -4.99 -12.30 12.57
CA GLN A 241 -6.38 -12.51 12.09
C GLN A 241 -6.78 -11.49 10.97
N PRO A 242 -7.95 -11.59 10.27
CA PRO A 242 -9.17 -12.29 10.66
C PRO A 242 -9.29 -13.68 10.04
N PHE A 243 -9.38 -14.65 10.94
CA PHE A 243 -9.68 -16.06 10.73
C PHE A 243 -8.86 -16.72 9.61
N PRO A 244 -7.56 -17.03 9.84
CA PRO A 244 -6.94 -18.06 9.03
C PRO A 244 -7.82 -19.30 9.09
N ALA A 245 -8.03 -19.95 7.94
CA ALA A 245 -8.69 -21.24 7.90
C ALA A 245 -8.03 -22.15 8.94
N PRO A 246 -8.80 -22.97 9.68
CA PRO A 246 -8.20 -23.82 10.68
C PRO A 246 -7.20 -24.74 9.99
N ASP A 247 -5.96 -24.72 10.47
CA ASP A 247 -4.89 -25.54 9.93
C ASP A 247 -4.78 -26.84 10.73
N ARG A 248 -4.54 -27.95 10.03
CA ARG A 248 -4.28 -29.25 10.65
C ARG A 248 -2.81 -29.59 10.51
N LEU A 249 -2.20 -29.87 11.64
CA LEU A 249 -0.90 -30.52 11.68
C LEU A 249 -1.06 -32.01 11.32
N VAL A 250 -0.38 -32.44 10.27
CA VAL A 250 -0.24 -33.87 9.94
C VAL A 250 1.21 -34.27 10.12
N VAL A 251 1.45 -35.27 10.96
CA VAL A 251 2.77 -35.89 11.09
C VAL A 251 3.06 -36.60 9.78
N LEU A 252 4.02 -36.10 9.00
CA LEU A 252 4.25 -36.64 7.68
C LEU A 252 5.31 -37.74 7.70
N ARG A 253 6.46 -37.51 8.35
CA ARG A 253 7.63 -38.42 8.31
C ARG A 253 8.79 -37.99 9.20
N ILE A 254 9.73 -38.91 9.42
CA ILE A 254 11.07 -38.65 9.96
C ILE A 254 12.06 -38.63 8.78
N GLU A 255 12.90 -37.61 8.70
CA GLU A 255 13.98 -37.48 7.70
C GLU A 255 15.32 -37.30 8.41
N GLY A 256 16.15 -38.34 8.38
CA GLY A 256 17.42 -38.36 9.12
C GLY A 256 17.18 -38.10 10.61
N ASN A 257 17.80 -37.04 11.13
CA ASN A 257 17.68 -36.63 12.53
C ASN A 257 16.52 -35.65 12.79
N ASN A 258 15.59 -35.47 11.84
CA ASN A 258 14.53 -34.48 11.94
C ASN A 258 13.12 -35.10 11.83
N ILE A 259 12.17 -34.48 12.50
CA ILE A 259 10.73 -34.67 12.29
C ILE A 259 10.26 -33.61 11.31
N ILE A 260 9.50 -34.03 10.29
CA ILE A 260 8.84 -33.14 9.34
C ILE A 260 7.33 -33.15 9.62
N LEU A 261 6.81 -32.02 10.06
CA LEU A 261 5.38 -31.80 10.26
C LEU A 261 4.83 -30.99 9.09
N GLN A 262 3.72 -31.44 8.51
CA GLN A 262 3.03 -30.72 7.45
C GLN A 262 1.91 -29.89 8.05
N ASP A 263 1.87 -28.64 7.65
CA ASP A 263 0.76 -27.75 7.85
C ASP A 263 -0.21 -27.86 6.66
N ILE A 264 -1.49 -28.10 6.92
CA ILE A 264 -2.52 -28.28 5.89
C ILE A 264 -3.74 -27.42 6.22
N PRO A 265 -4.12 -26.48 5.33
CA PRO A 265 -5.36 -25.73 5.46
C PRO A 265 -6.59 -26.63 5.36
N ILE A 266 -7.51 -26.54 6.32
CA ILE A 266 -8.82 -27.18 6.24
C ILE A 266 -9.73 -26.27 5.41
N ARG A 267 -10.16 -26.75 4.23
CA ARG A 267 -11.16 -26.09 3.39
C ARG A 267 -12.57 -26.42 3.84
#